data_AF-A0AAJ0G9Q4-F1
#
_entry.id   AF-A0AAJ0G9Q4-F1
#
_cell.length_a   1.000
_cell.length_b   1.000
_cell.length_c   1.000
_cell.angle_alpha   90.00
_cell.angle_beta   90.00
_cell.angle_gamma   90.00
#
_symmetry.space_group_name_H-M   'P 1'
#
loop_
_entity.id
_entity.type
_entity.pdbx_description
1 polymer ?
#
loop_
_entity_poly.entity_id
_entity_poly.type
_entity_poly.pdbx_seq_one_letter_code
_entity_poly.pdbx_strand_id
1 'polypeptide(L)'
;MPPTADMQQAAKTFFSSPRFAVAGASSTTSKFGYKIFNWYLQHELPAVPLNPTCSTVTVRKQQYDTVPSPSKLEDPQHTSLSVITPPPVTAKVLKEAKEVGVRAVWLQPGTFTDKELEYAVKEFPGAAVGGYSEGTVGGEGWCVLVDGDAAMKAAGRQERL
;
A
#
# COMPACT_ATOMS: atom_id res chain seq x y z
N MET A 1 -6.88 -8.90 -16.81
CA MET A 1 -5.83 -8.31 -15.94
C MET A 1 -5.04 -7.29 -16.73
N PRO A 2 -4.54 -6.21 -16.11
CA PRO A 2 -3.73 -5.21 -16.79
C PRO A 2 -2.40 -5.80 -17.30
N PRO A 3 -1.85 -5.30 -18.42
CA PRO A 3 -0.48 -5.59 -18.85
C PRO A 3 0.57 -5.31 -17.75
N THR A 4 1.65 -6.08 -17.75
CA THR A 4 2.79 -5.94 -16.81
C THR A 4 3.40 -4.54 -16.80
N ALA A 5 3.57 -3.93 -17.97
CA ALA A 5 4.12 -2.58 -18.12
C ALA A 5 3.26 -1.53 -17.39
N ASP A 6 1.94 -1.72 -17.39
CA ASP A 6 1.01 -0.83 -16.69
C ASP A 6 1.15 -0.95 -15.17
N MET A 7 1.41 -2.16 -14.66
CA MET A 7 1.65 -2.38 -13.23
C MET A 7 2.99 -1.82 -12.77
N GLN A 8 4.05 -1.95 -13.58
CA GLN A 8 5.35 -1.33 -13.30
C GLN A 8 5.24 0.20 -13.26
N GLN A 9 4.50 0.79 -14.21
CA GLN A 9 4.25 2.23 -14.23
C GLN A 9 3.40 2.66 -13.03
N ALA A 10 2.38 1.89 -12.65
CA ALA A 10 1.58 2.16 -11.45
C ALA A 10 2.41 2.07 -10.16
N ALA A 11 3.33 1.10 -10.06
CA ALA A 11 4.24 0.95 -8.93
C ALA A 11 5.21 2.14 -8.84
N LYS A 12 5.72 2.62 -9.98
CA LYS A 12 6.49 3.87 -10.04
C LYS A 12 5.66 5.07 -9.56
N THR A 13 4.41 5.19 -10.02
CA THR A 13 3.48 6.23 -9.57
C THR A 13 3.26 6.16 -8.06
N PHE A 14 3.07 4.96 -7.51
CA PHE A 14 2.88 4.73 -6.09
C PHE A 14 4.07 5.26 -5.27
N PHE A 15 5.30 4.90 -5.64
CA PHE A 15 6.49 5.35 -4.90
C PHE A 15 6.91 6.79 -5.20
N SER A 16 6.32 7.46 -6.20
CA SER A 16 6.53 8.89 -6.43
C SER A 16 5.84 9.79 -5.40
N SER A 17 4.91 9.26 -4.59
CA SER A 17 4.26 10.00 -3.51
C SER A 17 5.24 10.31 -2.39
N PRO A 18 5.20 11.50 -1.76
CA PRO A 18 6.06 11.83 -0.64
C PRO A 18 5.70 11.05 0.62
N ARG A 19 4.42 10.72 0.83
CA ARG A 19 3.89 10.05 2.03
C ARG A 19 3.20 8.73 1.70
N PHE A 20 3.16 7.86 2.70
CA PHE A 20 2.51 6.56 2.60
C PHE A 20 1.54 6.33 3.76
N ALA A 21 0.60 5.43 3.52
CA ALA A 21 -0.36 4.96 4.50
C ALA A 21 -0.44 3.43 4.40
N VAL A 22 -0.58 2.73 5.53
CA VAL A 22 -0.57 1.26 5.58
C VAL A 22 -1.85 0.74 6.25
N ALA A 23 -2.85 0.41 5.44
CA ALA A 23 -4.11 -0.17 5.91
C ALA A 23 -3.96 -1.63 6.32
N GLY A 24 -4.32 -1.94 7.56
CA GLY A 24 -4.13 -3.28 8.14
C GLY A 24 -2.83 -3.41 8.95
N ALA A 25 -2.20 -2.29 9.32
CA ALA A 25 -1.04 -2.29 10.21
C ALA A 25 -1.36 -2.95 11.57
N SER A 26 -0.39 -3.65 12.14
CA SER A 26 -0.57 -4.42 13.37
C SER A 26 0.71 -4.49 14.19
N SER A 27 0.59 -4.59 15.52
CA SER A 27 1.70 -4.86 16.44
C SER A 27 2.13 -6.34 16.48
N THR A 28 1.35 -7.25 15.88
CA THR A 28 1.64 -8.69 15.91
C THR A 28 2.67 -9.07 14.85
N THR A 29 3.88 -9.45 15.28
CA THR A 29 5.05 -9.72 14.41
C THR A 29 4.82 -10.80 13.35
N SER A 30 3.94 -11.77 13.61
CA SER A 30 3.59 -12.83 12.66
C SER A 30 2.70 -12.33 11.51
N LYS A 31 1.97 -11.22 11.68
CA LYS A 31 1.04 -10.68 10.68
C LYS A 31 1.77 -9.88 9.61
N PHE A 32 1.30 -9.97 8.37
CA PHE A 32 1.83 -9.17 7.25
C PHE A 32 1.72 -7.66 7.48
N GLY A 33 0.67 -7.20 8.15
CA GLY A 33 0.53 -5.79 8.55
C GLY A 33 1.71 -5.27 9.38
N TYR A 34 2.28 -6.10 10.25
CA TYR A 34 3.52 -5.76 10.97
C TYR A 34 4.71 -5.73 10.03
N LYS A 35 4.90 -6.80 9.24
CA LYS A 35 6.08 -6.97 8.36
C LYS A 35 6.17 -5.85 7.32
N ILE A 36 5.05 -5.51 6.68
CA ILE A 36 4.97 -4.48 5.66
C ILE A 36 5.15 -3.10 6.28
N PHE A 37 4.46 -2.78 7.39
CA PHE A 37 4.69 -1.48 8.05
C PHE A 37 6.15 -1.34 8.51
N ASN A 38 6.75 -2.41 9.06
CA ASN A 38 8.18 -2.43 9.38
C ASN A 38 9.06 -2.18 8.15
N TRP A 39 8.75 -2.75 6.98
CA TRP A 39 9.49 -2.49 5.75
C TRP A 39 9.50 -0.99 5.41
N TYR A 40 8.35 -0.32 5.42
CA TYR A 40 8.30 1.15 5.20
C TYR A 40 9.21 1.91 6.17
N LEU A 41 9.24 1.49 7.45
CA LEU A 41 10.08 2.11 8.47
C LEU A 41 11.59 1.83 8.30
N GLN A 42 11.98 0.67 7.77
CA GLN A 42 13.39 0.37 7.48
C GLN A 42 13.92 1.22 6.32
N HIS A 43 13.06 1.47 5.34
CA HIS A 43 13.37 2.28 4.16
C HIS A 43 13.18 3.78 4.39
N GLU A 44 12.99 4.20 5.64
CA GLU A 44 12.79 5.59 6.04
C GLU A 44 11.65 6.29 5.27
N LEU A 45 10.65 5.52 4.83
CA LEU A 45 9.48 6.05 4.15
C LEU A 45 8.49 6.58 5.19
N PRO A 46 8.03 7.84 5.07
CA PRO A 46 7.08 8.41 6.02
C PRO A 46 5.72 7.74 5.82
N ALA A 47 5.42 6.77 6.68
CA ALA A 47 4.24 5.93 6.61
C ALA A 47 3.37 6.07 7.88
N VAL A 48 2.07 6.31 7.70
CA VAL A 48 1.09 6.31 8.79
C VAL A 48 0.33 4.98 8.81
N PRO A 49 0.25 4.29 9.96
CA PRO A 49 -0.51 3.04 10.06
C PRO A 49 -2.01 3.33 10.10
N LEU A 50 -2.80 2.55 9.35
CA LEU A 50 -4.26 2.58 9.38
C LEU A 50 -4.82 1.35 10.09
N ASN A 51 -5.56 1.58 11.17
CA ASN A 51 -6.26 0.53 11.91
C ASN A 51 -7.45 1.14 12.69
N PRO A 52 -8.71 0.78 12.39
CA PRO A 52 -9.86 1.30 13.14
C PRO A 52 -10.05 0.65 14.51
N THR A 53 -9.40 -0.48 14.79
CA THR A 53 -9.61 -1.26 16.02
C THR A 53 -8.61 -0.97 17.13
N CYS A 54 -7.52 -0.28 16.82
CA CYS A 54 -6.49 0.10 17.77
C CYS A 54 -6.17 1.57 17.52
N SER A 55 -5.85 2.34 18.56
CA SER A 55 -5.40 3.73 18.42
C SER A 55 -3.90 3.86 18.14
N THR A 56 -3.15 2.79 18.41
CA THR A 56 -1.70 2.73 18.20
C THR A 56 -1.27 1.34 17.74
N VAL A 57 -0.14 1.27 17.06
CA VAL A 57 0.59 0.03 16.78
C VAL A 57 2.03 0.15 17.25
N THR A 58 2.62 -0.96 17.69
CA THR A 58 4.01 -1.01 18.14
C THR A 58 4.84 -1.85 17.18
N VAL A 59 5.83 -1.22 16.55
CA VAL A 59 6.76 -1.86 15.60
C VAL A 59 8.18 -1.42 15.95
N ARG A 60 9.13 -2.36 15.98
CA ARG A 60 10.53 -2.10 16.40
C ARG A 60 10.65 -1.44 17.79
N LYS A 61 9.77 -1.79 18.74
CA LYS A 61 9.70 -1.20 20.09
C LYS A 61 9.32 0.29 20.12
N GLN A 62 8.87 0.85 19.00
CA GLN A 62 8.34 2.21 18.91
C GLN A 62 6.84 2.17 18.66
N GLN A 63 6.11 3.07 19.31
CA GLN A 63 4.67 3.21 19.15
C GLN A 63 4.37 4.25 18.07
N TYR A 64 3.37 3.96 17.24
CA TYR A 64 2.90 4.81 16.17
C TYR A 64 1.39 4.98 16.31
N ASP A 65 0.92 6.22 16.29
CA ASP A 65 -0.49 6.53 16.27
C ASP A 65 -1.11 6.08 14.95
N THR A 66 -2.25 5.42 15.05
CA THR A 66 -3.00 4.96 13.88
C THR A 66 -4.12 5.91 13.57
N VAL A 67 -4.43 6.05 12.29
CA VAL A 67 -5.70 6.66 11.88
C VAL A 67 -6.71 5.56 11.51
N PRO A 68 -8.01 5.77 11.75
CA PRO A 68 -9.01 4.72 11.56
C PRO A 68 -9.36 4.46 10.10
N SER A 69 -9.19 5.45 9.22
CA SER A 69 -9.53 5.35 7.79
C SER A 69 -8.79 6.39 6.94
N PRO A 70 -8.82 6.25 5.60
CA PRO A 70 -8.18 7.22 4.68
C PRO A 70 -8.69 8.66 4.88
N SER A 71 -9.94 8.83 5.32
CA SER A 71 -10.54 10.16 5.56
C SER A 71 -9.88 10.98 6.68
N LYS A 72 -9.04 10.33 7.49
CA LYS A 72 -8.31 10.96 8.58
C LYS A 72 -6.83 11.20 8.26
N LEU A 73 -6.41 10.94 7.03
CA LEU A 73 -5.09 11.33 6.54
C LEU A 73 -5.02 12.85 6.41
N GLU A 74 -3.90 13.43 6.84
CA GLU A 74 -3.69 14.89 6.78
C GLU A 74 -3.56 15.42 5.34
N ASP A 75 -2.98 14.62 4.44
CA ASP A 75 -2.68 15.01 3.06
C ASP A 75 -2.90 13.83 2.09
N PRO A 76 -4.15 13.42 1.85
CA PRO A 76 -4.45 12.25 1.04
C PRO A 76 -3.95 12.39 -0.41
N GLN A 77 -3.98 13.60 -0.99
CA GLN A 77 -3.57 13.87 -2.38
C GLN A 77 -2.07 13.65 -2.65
N HIS A 78 -1.24 13.69 -1.60
CA HIS A 78 0.18 13.38 -1.67
C HIS A 78 0.54 12.08 -0.94
N THR A 79 -0.47 11.24 -0.63
CA THR A 79 -0.30 9.98 0.08
C THR A 79 -0.65 8.80 -0.83
N SER A 80 0.22 7.79 -0.84
CA SER A 80 -0.05 6.48 -1.45
C SER A 80 -0.42 5.44 -0.38
N LEU A 81 -1.41 4.59 -0.68
CA LEU A 81 -2.01 3.68 0.29
C LEU A 81 -1.69 2.21 0.00
N SER A 82 -0.89 1.59 0.88
CA SER A 82 -0.65 0.15 0.91
C SER A 82 -1.80 -0.54 1.64
N VAL A 83 -2.41 -1.55 1.03
CA VAL A 83 -3.58 -2.25 1.56
C VAL A 83 -3.24 -3.70 1.88
N ILE A 84 -3.45 -4.09 3.15
CA ILE A 84 -3.16 -5.41 3.75
C ILE A 84 -4.40 -5.93 4.51
N THR A 85 -5.59 -5.49 4.10
CA THR A 85 -6.86 -5.86 4.75
C THR A 85 -7.59 -6.99 4.02
N PRO A 86 -8.49 -7.73 4.67
CA PRO A 86 -9.35 -8.70 3.97
C PRO A 86 -10.25 -8.01 2.91
N PRO A 87 -10.67 -8.71 1.84
CA PRO A 87 -11.39 -8.11 0.72
C PRO A 87 -12.62 -7.23 1.08
N PRO A 88 -13.50 -7.63 2.02
CA PRO A 88 -14.64 -6.78 2.40
C PRO A 88 -14.23 -5.43 3.02
N VAL A 89 -13.08 -5.39 3.68
CA VAL A 89 -12.51 -4.18 4.27
C VAL A 89 -11.77 -3.38 3.20
N THR A 90 -11.00 -4.05 2.33
CA THR A 90 -10.34 -3.44 1.16
C THR A 90 -11.32 -2.66 0.31
N ALA A 91 -12.49 -3.23 0.01
CA ALA A 91 -13.53 -2.56 -0.78
C ALA A 91 -14.01 -1.24 -0.15
N LYS A 92 -14.09 -1.15 1.18
CA LYS A 92 -14.47 0.09 1.89
C LYS A 92 -13.32 1.09 1.88
N VAL A 93 -12.12 0.61 2.19
CA VAL A 93 -10.89 1.43 2.19
C VAL A 93 -10.65 2.07 0.82
N LEU A 94 -10.83 1.34 -0.28
CA LEU A 94 -10.65 1.87 -1.63
C LEU A 94 -11.66 2.98 -1.98
N LYS A 95 -12.92 2.82 -1.58
CA LYS A 95 -13.95 3.85 -1.78
C LYS A 95 -13.62 5.13 -1.03
N GLU A 96 -13.31 5.00 0.26
CA GLU A 96 -12.93 6.16 1.07
C GLU A 96 -11.65 6.82 0.54
N ALA A 97 -10.65 6.02 0.17
CA ALA A 97 -9.41 6.50 -0.43
C ALA A 97 -9.68 7.30 -1.71
N LYS A 98 -10.59 6.82 -2.57
CA LYS A 98 -11.01 7.53 -3.77
C LYS A 98 -11.72 8.84 -3.44
N GLU A 99 -12.66 8.81 -2.49
CA GLU A 99 -13.44 9.99 -2.06
C GLU A 99 -12.55 11.12 -1.53
N VAL A 100 -11.50 10.79 -0.78
CA VAL A 100 -10.58 11.79 -0.22
C VAL A 100 -9.38 12.11 -1.12
N GLY A 101 -9.29 11.48 -2.29
CA GLY A 101 -8.29 11.79 -3.30
C GLY A 101 -6.91 11.19 -3.03
N VAL A 102 -6.83 10.01 -2.41
CA VAL A 102 -5.57 9.24 -2.32
C VAL A 102 -4.94 9.07 -3.69
N ARG A 103 -3.63 9.31 -3.78
CA ARG A 103 -2.92 9.39 -5.06
C ARG A 103 -2.79 8.06 -5.80
N ALA A 104 -2.43 7.01 -5.06
CA ALA A 104 -2.20 5.68 -5.62
C ALA A 104 -2.46 4.61 -4.56
N VAL A 105 -2.81 3.41 -4.99
CA VAL A 105 -3.10 2.27 -4.12
C VAL A 105 -2.27 1.06 -4.51
N TRP A 106 -1.84 0.28 -3.50
CA TRP A 106 -1.15 -1.00 -3.70
C TRP A 106 -1.85 -2.08 -2.91
N LEU A 107 -2.46 -3.03 -3.61
CA LEU A 107 -3.20 -4.13 -3.03
C LEU A 107 -2.30 -5.35 -2.95
N GLN A 108 -1.99 -5.79 -1.72
CA GLN A 108 -1.17 -6.98 -1.52
C GLN A 108 -1.93 -8.26 -1.95
N PRO A 109 -1.24 -9.31 -2.39
CA PRO A 109 -1.87 -10.61 -2.67
C PRO A 109 -2.72 -11.09 -1.49
N GLY A 110 -3.91 -11.63 -1.79
CA GLY A 110 -4.89 -12.07 -0.79
C GLY A 110 -5.75 -10.98 -0.16
N THR A 111 -5.55 -9.69 -0.51
CA THR A 111 -6.37 -8.57 0.00
C THR A 111 -7.55 -8.21 -0.88
N PHE A 112 -7.67 -8.85 -2.04
CA PHE A 112 -8.65 -8.55 -3.06
C PHE A 112 -9.16 -9.82 -3.74
N THR A 113 -10.37 -9.71 -4.29
CA THR A 113 -10.85 -10.54 -5.39
C THR A 113 -10.80 -9.75 -6.70
N ASP A 114 -11.26 -10.32 -7.80
CA ASP A 114 -11.38 -9.60 -9.08
C ASP A 114 -12.16 -8.29 -8.92
N LYS A 115 -13.19 -8.28 -8.08
CA LYS A 115 -14.03 -7.10 -7.83
C LYS A 115 -13.25 -5.90 -7.29
N GLU A 116 -12.43 -6.12 -6.25
CA GLU A 116 -11.66 -5.04 -5.64
C GLU A 116 -10.51 -4.59 -6.55
N LEU A 117 -9.89 -5.53 -7.29
CA LEU A 117 -8.84 -5.21 -8.24
C LEU A 117 -9.39 -4.39 -9.43
N GLU A 118 -10.50 -4.80 -10.01
CA GLU A 118 -11.17 -4.08 -11.10
C GLU A 118 -11.58 -2.67 -10.66
N TYR A 119 -12.14 -2.54 -9.45
CA TYR A 119 -12.47 -1.24 -8.88
C TYR A 119 -11.21 -0.36 -8.75
N ALA A 120 -10.13 -0.89 -8.19
CA ALA A 120 -8.88 -0.15 -8.03
C ALA A 120 -8.31 0.32 -9.38
N VAL A 121 -8.23 -0.56 -10.37
CA VAL A 121 -7.71 -0.23 -11.71
C VAL A 121 -8.58 0.84 -12.40
N LYS A 122 -9.90 0.75 -12.25
CA LYS A 122 -10.84 1.71 -12.83
C LYS A 122 -10.74 3.08 -12.17
N GLU A 123 -10.72 3.14 -10.83
CA GLU A 123 -10.85 4.38 -10.09
C GLU A 123 -9.51 5.10 -9.83
N PHE A 124 -8.39 4.38 -9.97
CA PHE A 124 -7.01 4.89 -9.87
C PHE A 124 -6.23 4.56 -11.16
N PRO A 125 -6.61 5.16 -12.31
CA PRO A 125 -6.02 4.83 -13.61
C PRO A 125 -4.51 5.10 -13.61
N GLY A 126 -3.70 4.08 -13.91
CA GLY A 126 -2.24 4.16 -13.90
C GLY A 126 -1.60 4.32 -12.51
N ALA A 127 -2.38 4.14 -11.44
CA ALA A 127 -1.97 4.34 -10.05
C ALA A 127 -2.51 3.26 -9.09
N ALA A 128 -3.04 2.15 -9.61
CA ALA A 128 -3.38 0.95 -8.83
C ALA A 128 -2.40 -0.18 -9.14
N VAL A 129 -1.77 -0.71 -8.10
CA VAL A 129 -0.88 -1.88 -8.18
C VAL A 129 -1.57 -3.07 -7.53
N GLY A 130 -1.52 -4.23 -8.18
CA GLY A 130 -2.09 -5.47 -7.67
C GLY A 130 -2.17 -6.54 -8.75
N GLY A 131 -2.89 -7.61 -8.47
CA GLY A 131 -3.04 -8.74 -9.39
C GLY A 131 -1.84 -9.68 -9.42
N TYR A 132 -1.95 -10.68 -10.30
CA TYR A 132 -0.98 -11.78 -10.49
C TYR A 132 -0.39 -11.77 -11.91
N SER A 133 -0.43 -10.64 -12.60
CA SER A 133 0.21 -10.50 -13.90
C SER A 133 1.71 -10.76 -13.79
N GLU A 134 2.32 -11.33 -14.84
CA GLU A 134 3.76 -11.55 -14.89
C GLU A 134 4.51 -10.24 -14.62
N GLY A 135 5.68 -10.30 -13.96
CA GLY A 135 6.45 -9.10 -13.59
C GLY A 135 6.79 -8.97 -12.11
N THR A 136 6.29 -9.88 -11.27
CA THR A 136 6.66 -10.00 -9.86
C THR A 136 7.70 -11.09 -9.71
N VAL A 137 8.61 -10.97 -8.73
CA VAL A 137 9.59 -12.05 -8.50
C VAL A 137 8.84 -13.29 -8.01
N GLY A 138 8.77 -14.32 -8.87
CA GLY A 138 8.16 -15.62 -8.53
C GLY A 138 6.70 -15.83 -8.95
N GLY A 139 6.04 -14.85 -9.56
CA GLY A 139 4.68 -15.02 -10.12
C GLY A 139 3.54 -15.05 -9.09
N GLU A 140 3.82 -14.74 -7.83
CA GLU A 140 2.85 -14.80 -6.72
C GLU A 140 2.04 -13.50 -6.51
N GLY A 141 2.10 -12.57 -7.47
CA GLY A 141 1.45 -11.26 -7.41
C GLY A 141 2.28 -10.16 -6.75
N TRP A 142 1.82 -8.91 -6.89
CA TRP A 142 2.64 -7.71 -6.61
C TRP A 142 2.81 -7.48 -5.12
N CYS A 143 4.01 -7.69 -4.59
CA CYS A 143 4.27 -7.61 -3.16
C CYS A 143 5.29 -6.53 -2.81
N VAL A 144 4.92 -5.60 -1.93
CA VAL A 144 5.88 -4.55 -1.47
C VAL A 144 7.16 -5.14 -0.86
N LEU A 145 7.09 -6.29 -0.18
CA LEU A 145 8.28 -6.93 0.41
C LEU A 145 9.24 -7.52 -0.63
N VAL A 146 8.79 -7.66 -1.88
CA VAL A 146 9.51 -8.34 -2.95
C VAL A 146 9.85 -7.36 -4.08
N ASP A 147 8.85 -6.61 -4.53
CA ASP A 147 8.92 -5.70 -5.68
C ASP A 147 9.13 -4.23 -5.25
N GLY A 148 8.99 -3.92 -3.96
CA GLY A 148 9.05 -2.56 -3.43
C GLY A 148 10.38 -1.85 -3.69
N ASP A 149 11.51 -2.52 -3.46
CA ASP A 149 12.85 -1.96 -3.65
C ASP A 149 13.10 -1.58 -5.12
N ALA A 150 12.73 -2.48 -6.03
CA ALA A 150 12.85 -2.25 -7.47
C ALA A 150 11.95 -1.09 -7.92
N ALA A 151 10.72 -1.03 -7.42
CA ALA A 151 9.77 0.03 -7.76
C ALA A 151 10.17 1.40 -7.18
N MET A 152 10.74 1.45 -5.96
CA MET A 152 11.32 2.67 -5.38
C MET A 152 12.49 3.19 -6.21
N LYS A 153 13.42 2.30 -6.59
CA LYS A 153 14.55 2.65 -7.44
C LYS A 153 14.09 3.18 -8.79
N ALA A 154 13.07 2.56 -9.39
CA ALA A 154 12.47 3.02 -10.64
C ALA A 154 11.77 4.39 -10.51
N ALA A 155 11.27 4.72 -9.32
CA ALA A 155 10.73 6.05 -8.97
C ALA A 155 11.81 7.09 -8.64
N GLY A 156 13.10 6.71 -8.66
CA GLY A 156 14.21 7.61 -8.35
C GLY A 156 14.41 7.87 -6.85
N ARG A 157 13.78 7.07 -5.97
CA ARG A 157 14.07 7.06 -4.54
C ARG A 157 15.33 6.23 -4.31
N GLN A 158 16.39 6.85 -3.79
CA GLN A 158 17.54 6.14 -3.26
C GLN A 158 17.30 5.86 -1.77
N GLU A 159 17.62 4.64 -1.33
CA GLU A 159 17.80 4.36 0.10
C GLU A 159 18.91 5.30 0.61
N ARG A 160 18.67 6.01 1.71
CA ARG A 160 19.76 6.70 2.39
C ARG A 160 20.63 5.60 3.03
N LEU A 161 21.78 5.37 2.43
CA LEU A 161 22.88 4.56 2.98
C LEU A 161 23.36 5.13 4.33
#